data_AF-A0A210PDZ4-F1
#
_entry.id   AF-A0A210PDZ4-F1
#
_cell.length_a   1.000
_cell.length_b   1.000
_cell.length_c   1.000
_cell.angle_alpha   90.00
_cell.angle_beta   90.00
_cell.angle_gamma   90.00
#
_symmetry.space_group_name_H-M   'P 1'
#
loop_
_entity.id
_entity.type
_entity.pdbx_description
1 polymer ?
#
loop_
_entity_poly.entity_id
_entity_poly.type
_entity_poly.pdbx_seq_one_letter_code
_entity_poly.pdbx_strand_id
1 'polypeptide(L)'
;MTDDSNHYLTIDCINNLSDDSNNNLTIDCINNLSHDSNHYLTVDFSNNLTDDSNPNLTLVNCINNLSHDSNHYLTVDFSNNLTDDSNPNLTVDSSNNLTDDSNLNLTVDSSDNKTDDSNHHLTVDFSNNLSDDSNHNLTVDSSNNLTDDSNLNLTVDLSDNKTDDSNHHLTVDFSNNLTDDSNHNLTVDSSNNLTDDSDHNLTVDFSNNMTDDSNHHLTVDFSNNLIDDSNHNLTVDSSNNLTDDSNLNLTVDSSDNKTDDSNHHLTVDFSNNLSDDSNHNLIVDSSNNLTDDSNLNLTVDSSDNKTDDSNHHLTVDFSNNLTDDSNLNLTVDSSNNLTDDSNHNLTEDSSNNLTDDSNHNLTVDSSNNLSMIQTFILQ
;
A
#
# COMPACT_ATOMS: atom_id res chain seq x y z
N MET A 1 -30.42 -55.32 25.27
CA MET A 1 -29.86 -54.74 26.50
C MET A 1 -28.54 -54.17 26.08
N THR A 2 -28.53 -52.86 25.90
CA THR A 2 -27.35 -52.03 25.59
C THR A 2 -26.45 -52.02 26.82
N ASP A 3 -25.17 -52.32 26.63
CA ASP A 3 -24.14 -52.08 27.64
C ASP A 3 -23.52 -50.72 27.30
N ASP A 4 -24.16 -49.66 27.82
CA ASP A 4 -23.64 -48.30 27.82
C ASP A 4 -22.60 -48.20 28.95
N SER A 5 -21.43 -48.82 28.76
CA SER A 5 -20.29 -48.57 29.62
C SER A 5 -19.54 -47.34 29.09
N ASN A 6 -19.97 -46.16 29.55
CA ASN A 6 -19.17 -44.94 29.52
C ASN A 6 -17.85 -45.18 30.28
N HIS A 7 -16.80 -45.58 29.56
CA HIS A 7 -15.46 -45.73 30.12
C HIS A 7 -14.82 -44.33 30.19
N TYR A 8 -14.96 -43.69 31.35
CA TYR A 8 -14.13 -42.57 31.75
C TYR A 8 -12.87 -43.13 32.40
N LEU A 9 -11.70 -42.83 31.81
CA LEU A 9 -10.41 -43.17 32.39
C LEU A 9 -9.70 -41.88 32.80
N THR A 10 -9.31 -41.81 34.07
CA THR A 10 -8.49 -40.72 34.61
C THR A 10 -7.16 -41.29 35.06
N ILE A 11 -6.06 -40.70 34.62
CA ILE A 11 -4.69 -41.12 34.94
C ILE A 11 -3.93 -39.92 35.51
N ASP A 12 -3.45 -40.03 36.76
CA ASP A 12 -2.61 -38.97 37.34
C ASP A 12 -1.27 -38.85 36.59
N CYS A 13 -0.42 -39.88 36.63
CA CYS A 13 0.90 -39.84 35.98
C CYS A 13 1.26 -41.15 35.32
N ILE A 14 1.69 -41.11 34.07
CA ILE A 14 2.25 -42.26 33.35
C ILE A 14 3.41 -41.84 32.46
N ASN A 15 4.38 -42.71 32.22
CA ASN A 15 5.48 -42.37 31.30
C ASN A 15 5.06 -42.50 29.84
N ASN A 16 4.55 -43.66 29.46
CA ASN A 16 4.12 -43.92 28.09
C ASN A 16 2.73 -44.54 28.15
N LEU A 17 1.83 -44.03 27.31
CA LEU A 17 0.54 -44.65 27.04
C LEU A 17 0.38 -44.78 25.53
N SER A 18 -0.05 -45.96 25.12
CA SER A 18 -0.61 -46.22 23.79
C SER A 18 -1.97 -46.81 24.08
N ASP A 19 -3.00 -46.11 23.64
CA ASP A 19 -4.39 -46.44 23.87
C ASP A 19 -5.16 -46.21 22.58
N ASP A 20 -6.09 -47.11 22.30
CA ASP A 20 -6.76 -47.22 21.00
C ASP A 20 -8.29 -47.19 21.16
N SER A 21 -8.84 -47.06 22.40
CA SER A 21 -10.26 -47.44 22.61
C SER A 21 -11.00 -46.84 23.82
N ASN A 22 -10.65 -45.67 24.33
CA ASN A 22 -11.43 -45.02 25.38
C ASN A 22 -12.45 -44.02 24.81
N ASN A 23 -13.62 -43.85 25.44
CA ASN A 23 -14.56 -42.83 24.97
C ASN A 23 -14.15 -41.43 25.50
N ASN A 24 -13.71 -41.37 26.76
CA ASN A 24 -13.26 -40.15 27.42
C ASN A 24 -12.00 -40.44 28.25
N LEU A 25 -10.87 -39.84 27.89
CA LEU A 25 -9.59 -40.01 28.58
C LEU A 25 -9.12 -38.66 29.15
N THR A 26 -8.79 -38.64 30.44
CA THR A 26 -8.19 -37.49 31.11
C THR A 26 -6.86 -37.91 31.73
N ILE A 27 -5.79 -37.19 31.41
CA ILE A 27 -4.44 -37.48 31.91
C ILE A 27 -3.81 -36.21 32.48
N ASP A 28 -3.40 -36.24 33.75
CA ASP A 28 -2.77 -35.06 34.35
C ASP A 28 -1.33 -34.91 33.84
N CYS A 29 -0.54 -35.98 33.83
CA CYS A 29 0.86 -35.95 33.37
C CYS A 29 1.26 -37.18 32.56
N ILE A 30 1.83 -36.95 31.37
CA ILE A 30 2.39 -38.00 30.53
C ILE A 30 3.72 -37.57 29.88
N ASN A 31 4.66 -38.50 29.65
CA ASN A 31 5.84 -38.17 28.84
C ASN A 31 5.56 -38.38 27.35
N ASN A 32 5.05 -39.55 26.95
CA ASN A 32 4.70 -39.83 25.56
C ASN A 32 3.31 -40.45 25.47
N LEU A 33 2.41 -39.79 24.75
CA LEU A 33 1.11 -40.33 24.36
C LEU A 33 1.09 -40.48 22.84
N SER A 34 0.76 -41.69 22.39
CA SER A 34 0.37 -41.95 21.00
C SER A 34 -1.02 -42.58 21.06
N HIS A 35 -1.95 -42.02 20.30
CA HIS A 35 -3.35 -42.37 20.42
C HIS A 35 -4.08 -42.27 19.09
N ASP A 36 -4.95 -43.25 18.82
CA ASP A 36 -5.58 -43.39 17.50
C ASP A 36 -7.12 -43.16 17.50
N SER A 37 -7.85 -43.32 18.62
CA SER A 37 -9.34 -43.21 18.60
C SER A 37 -10.06 -43.04 19.95
N ASN A 38 -10.29 -41.82 20.41
CA ASN A 38 -11.21 -41.44 21.50
C ASN A 38 -12.29 -40.47 20.99
N HIS A 39 -13.39 -40.26 21.73
CA HIS A 39 -14.34 -39.17 21.42
C HIS A 39 -13.95 -37.83 22.08
N TYR A 40 -13.33 -37.90 23.26
CA TYR A 40 -12.78 -36.77 24.00
C TYR A 40 -11.46 -37.15 24.69
N LEU A 41 -10.42 -36.37 24.44
CA LEU A 41 -9.14 -36.46 25.13
C LEU A 41 -8.84 -35.14 25.84
N THR A 42 -8.40 -35.22 27.09
CA THR A 42 -7.90 -34.10 27.87
C THR A 42 -6.56 -34.45 28.48
N VAL A 43 -5.54 -33.64 28.20
CA VAL A 43 -4.20 -33.80 28.75
C VAL A 43 -3.78 -32.47 29.38
N ASP A 44 -3.34 -32.51 30.64
CA ASP A 44 -2.82 -31.31 31.31
C ASP A 44 -1.35 -31.10 30.94
N PHE A 45 -0.49 -32.11 31.10
CA PHE A 45 0.94 -32.02 30.78
C PHE A 45 1.42 -33.17 29.92
N SER A 46 2.02 -32.87 28.77
CA SER A 46 2.74 -33.86 27.93
C SER A 46 4.10 -33.37 27.49
N ASN A 47 5.08 -34.27 27.37
CA ASN A 47 6.30 -33.95 26.64
C ASN A 47 6.10 -34.15 25.13
N ASN A 48 5.55 -35.29 24.71
CA ASN A 48 5.21 -35.56 23.31
C ASN A 48 3.79 -36.14 23.23
N LEU A 49 2.94 -35.51 22.42
CA LEU A 49 1.61 -36.02 22.06
C LEU A 49 1.53 -36.17 20.55
N THR A 50 1.20 -37.37 20.11
CA THR A 50 0.81 -37.66 18.72
C THR A 50 -0.62 -38.19 18.75
N ASP A 51 -1.49 -37.55 18.00
CA ASP A 51 -2.91 -37.88 17.94
C ASP A 51 -3.38 -37.99 16.49
N ASP A 52 -3.80 -39.19 16.10
CA ASP A 52 -4.09 -39.49 14.71
C ASP A 52 -5.59 -39.34 14.39
N SER A 53 -6.51 -39.48 15.35
CA SER A 53 -7.97 -39.37 15.10
C SER A 53 -8.85 -39.20 16.35
N ASN A 54 -9.02 -37.97 16.87
CA ASN A 54 -9.93 -37.67 17.99
C ASN A 54 -10.92 -36.57 17.63
N PRO A 55 -12.22 -36.83 17.39
CA PRO A 55 -13.15 -35.79 16.93
C PRO A 55 -13.19 -34.55 17.84
N ASN A 56 -12.89 -34.66 19.15
CA ASN A 56 -12.64 -33.49 20.00
C ASN A 56 -11.41 -33.73 20.91
N LEU A 57 -10.33 -32.99 20.69
CA LEU A 57 -9.19 -32.90 21.62
C LEU A 57 -9.20 -31.54 22.30
N THR A 58 -9.24 -31.54 23.64
CA THR A 58 -9.07 -30.32 24.44
C THR A 58 -7.81 -30.47 25.26
N LEU A 59 -6.77 -29.73 24.91
CA LEU A 59 -5.51 -29.75 25.63
C LEU A 59 -5.46 -28.57 26.61
N VAL A 60 -5.21 -28.86 27.89
CA VAL A 60 -5.58 -27.93 28.97
C VAL A 60 -4.41 -27.17 29.58
N ASN A 61 -3.15 -27.63 29.51
CA ASN A 61 -2.03 -26.79 29.97
C ASN A 61 -0.82 -26.78 29.01
N CYS A 62 0.15 -27.69 29.16
CA CYS A 62 1.45 -27.51 28.50
C CYS A 62 1.93 -28.76 27.76
N ILE A 63 2.27 -28.59 26.49
CA ILE A 63 2.95 -29.60 25.69
C ILE A 63 4.27 -29.09 25.13
N ASN A 64 5.30 -29.95 25.13
CA ASN A 64 6.52 -29.62 24.41
C ASN A 64 6.36 -29.84 22.90
N ASN A 65 5.94 -31.03 22.46
CA ASN A 65 5.67 -31.30 21.04
C ASN A 65 4.29 -31.93 20.86
N LEU A 66 3.44 -31.28 20.06
CA LEU A 66 2.16 -31.81 19.60
C LEU A 66 2.22 -31.99 18.08
N SER A 67 1.95 -33.20 17.61
CA SER A 67 1.74 -33.52 16.19
C SER A 67 0.34 -34.07 16.05
N HIS A 68 -0.43 -33.55 15.12
CA HIS A 68 -1.84 -33.88 15.01
C HIS A 68 -2.32 -34.01 13.57
N ASP A 69 -3.00 -35.12 13.26
CA ASP A 69 -3.44 -35.40 11.88
C ASP A 69 -4.88 -34.94 11.55
N SER A 70 -5.92 -35.28 12.36
CA SER A 70 -7.32 -34.99 11.97
C SER A 70 -8.40 -35.04 13.07
N ASN A 71 -9.00 -33.89 13.43
CA ASN A 71 -10.15 -33.80 14.36
C ASN A 71 -11.33 -32.96 13.82
N HIS A 72 -12.39 -32.76 14.63
CA HIS A 72 -13.37 -31.67 14.38
C HIS A 72 -13.02 -30.38 15.13
N TYR A 73 -12.42 -30.48 16.32
CA TYR A 73 -12.05 -29.35 17.18
C TYR A 73 -10.76 -29.65 17.97
N LEU A 74 -9.80 -28.74 17.91
CA LEU A 74 -8.57 -28.75 18.71
C LEU A 74 -8.40 -27.42 19.44
N THR A 75 -8.15 -27.47 20.75
CA THR A 75 -7.79 -26.30 21.55
C THR A 75 -6.49 -26.58 22.29
N VAL A 76 -5.52 -25.69 22.17
CA VAL A 76 -4.18 -25.77 22.77
C VAL A 76 -3.93 -24.52 23.61
N ASP A 77 -3.73 -24.70 24.91
CA ASP A 77 -3.32 -23.62 25.82
C ASP A 77 -1.86 -23.23 25.55
N PHE A 78 -0.90 -24.13 25.79
CA PHE A 78 0.50 -23.87 25.46
C PHE A 78 1.19 -25.03 24.75
N SER A 79 1.94 -24.71 23.70
CA SER A 79 2.86 -25.64 23.03
C SER A 79 4.23 -25.01 22.77
N ASN A 80 5.33 -25.77 22.93
CA ASN A 80 6.61 -25.30 22.38
C ASN A 80 6.63 -25.48 20.86
N ASN A 81 6.21 -26.65 20.38
CA ASN A 81 6.06 -26.94 18.95
C ASN A 81 4.70 -27.61 18.73
N LEU A 82 3.89 -27.03 17.85
CA LEU A 82 2.62 -27.57 17.39
C LEU A 82 2.68 -27.72 15.88
N THR A 83 2.39 -28.93 15.41
CA THR A 83 2.16 -29.24 14.00
C THR A 83 0.76 -29.81 13.87
N ASP A 84 -0.05 -29.19 13.03
CA ASP A 84 -1.41 -29.58 12.75
C ASP A 84 -1.65 -29.75 11.24
N ASP A 85 -2.11 -30.92 10.82
CA ASP A 85 -2.31 -31.22 9.40
C ASP A 85 -3.69 -30.74 8.91
N SER A 86 -4.76 -31.01 9.66
CA SER A 86 -6.12 -30.74 9.21
C SER A 86 -7.16 -30.70 10.33
N ASN A 87 -7.70 -29.52 10.67
CA ASN A 87 -8.91 -29.41 11.50
C ASN A 87 -9.98 -28.47 10.92
N PRO A 88 -11.27 -28.70 11.19
CA PRO A 88 -12.27 -27.68 10.94
C PRO A 88 -12.06 -26.45 11.84
N ASN A 89 -11.65 -26.64 13.09
CA ASN A 89 -11.43 -25.53 14.02
C ASN A 89 -10.24 -25.79 14.94
N LEU A 90 -9.21 -24.96 14.85
CA LEU A 90 -8.06 -24.95 15.73
C LEU A 90 -7.99 -23.62 16.50
N THR A 91 -7.79 -23.70 17.81
CA THR A 91 -7.54 -22.55 18.69
C THR A 91 -6.27 -22.77 19.49
N VAL A 92 -5.34 -21.81 19.41
CA VAL A 92 -4.04 -21.85 20.09
C VAL A 92 -3.87 -20.58 20.92
N ASP A 93 -3.77 -20.70 22.24
CA ASP A 93 -3.51 -19.55 23.12
C ASP A 93 -2.04 -19.13 23.04
N SER A 94 -1.11 -20.08 23.11
CA SER A 94 0.31 -19.76 22.98
C SER A 94 1.13 -20.87 22.34
N SER A 95 2.02 -20.49 21.41
CA SER A 95 3.02 -21.37 20.84
C SER A 95 4.38 -20.68 20.65
N ASN A 96 5.50 -21.42 20.75
CA ASN A 96 6.75 -20.87 20.22
C ASN A 96 6.83 -21.13 18.72
N ASN A 97 6.51 -22.34 18.27
CA ASN A 97 6.46 -22.67 16.85
C ASN A 97 5.13 -23.36 16.54
N LEU A 98 4.38 -22.78 15.62
CA LEU A 98 3.15 -23.34 15.06
C LEU A 98 3.34 -23.57 13.57
N THR A 99 3.07 -24.78 13.12
CA THR A 99 2.95 -25.13 11.71
C THR A 99 1.55 -25.69 11.49
N ASP A 100 0.81 -25.08 10.59
CA ASP A 100 -0.56 -25.46 10.26
C ASP A 100 -0.70 -25.68 8.76
N ASP A 101 -1.17 -26.86 8.36
CA ASP A 101 -1.37 -27.19 6.95
C ASP A 101 -2.73 -26.70 6.46
N SER A 102 -3.83 -27.08 7.14
CA SER A 102 -5.14 -26.57 6.74
C SER A 102 -6.26 -26.59 7.77
N ASN A 103 -7.03 -25.49 7.83
CA ASN A 103 -8.29 -25.44 8.57
C ASN A 103 -9.44 -24.70 7.89
N LEU A 104 -10.66 -24.95 8.38
CA LEU A 104 -11.74 -24.00 8.11
C LEU A 104 -11.56 -22.72 8.94
N ASN A 105 -11.28 -22.84 10.24
CA ASN A 105 -11.00 -21.70 11.11
C ASN A 105 -9.78 -21.97 12.00
N LEU A 106 -8.79 -21.09 11.97
CA LEU A 106 -7.66 -21.09 12.89
C LEU A 106 -7.60 -19.75 13.64
N THR A 107 -7.52 -19.82 14.97
CA THR A 107 -7.33 -18.67 15.85
C THR A 107 -6.09 -18.87 16.71
N VAL A 108 -5.18 -17.90 16.70
CA VAL A 108 -3.92 -17.91 17.45
C VAL A 108 -3.81 -16.62 18.25
N ASP A 109 -3.69 -16.73 19.57
CA ASP A 109 -3.50 -15.56 20.45
C ASP A 109 -2.02 -15.11 20.42
N SER A 110 -1.07 -16.02 20.66
CA SER A 110 0.36 -15.66 20.55
C SER A 110 1.21 -16.76 19.91
N SER A 111 2.10 -16.35 19.00
CA SER A 111 3.17 -17.21 18.49
C SER A 111 4.53 -16.51 18.34
N ASP A 112 5.64 -17.18 18.63
CA ASP A 112 6.96 -16.65 18.22
C ASP A 112 7.15 -16.85 16.70
N ASN A 113 6.91 -18.05 16.19
CA ASN A 113 6.96 -18.33 14.76
C ASN A 113 5.71 -19.11 14.38
N LYS A 114 5.04 -18.63 13.35
CA LYS A 114 3.90 -19.31 12.76
C LYS A 114 4.09 -19.45 11.26
N THR A 115 3.82 -20.65 10.77
CA THR A 115 3.73 -20.99 9.35
C THR A 115 2.37 -21.59 9.10
N ASP A 116 1.67 -21.08 8.11
CA ASP A 116 0.30 -21.46 7.74
C ASP A 116 0.22 -21.69 6.23
N ASP A 117 -0.26 -22.86 5.81
CA ASP A 117 -0.40 -23.20 4.40
C ASP A 117 -1.78 -22.73 3.88
N SER A 118 -2.88 -23.17 4.51
CA SER A 118 -4.20 -22.73 4.03
C SER A 118 -5.39 -22.78 4.98
N ASN A 119 -6.12 -21.67 5.13
CA ASN A 119 -7.40 -21.65 5.83
C ASN A 119 -8.53 -20.92 5.09
N HIS A 120 -9.77 -21.16 5.54
CA HIS A 120 -10.88 -20.27 5.15
C HIS A 120 -10.89 -18.99 6.00
N HIS A 121 -10.62 -19.10 7.30
CA HIS A 121 -10.48 -17.97 8.20
C HIS A 121 -9.28 -18.16 9.10
N LEU A 122 -8.37 -17.20 9.06
CA LEU A 122 -7.24 -17.13 9.95
C LEU A 122 -7.24 -15.84 10.76
N THR A 123 -7.07 -15.98 12.07
CA THR A 123 -6.96 -14.85 13.00
C THR A 123 -5.73 -15.03 13.89
N VAL A 124 -4.88 -14.02 13.93
CA VAL A 124 -3.67 -13.98 14.75
C VAL A 124 -3.67 -12.68 15.56
N ASP A 125 -3.65 -12.77 16.89
CA ASP A 125 -3.53 -11.57 17.74
C ASP A 125 -2.07 -11.09 17.74
N PHE A 126 -1.12 -11.94 18.12
CA PHE A 126 0.30 -11.60 18.08
C PHE A 126 1.18 -12.67 17.43
N SER A 127 2.08 -12.25 16.53
CA SER A 127 3.19 -13.09 16.09
C SER A 127 4.52 -12.34 15.95
N ASN A 128 5.62 -12.92 16.44
CA ASN A 128 6.94 -12.35 16.11
C ASN A 128 7.26 -12.54 14.62
N ASN A 129 7.01 -13.74 14.06
CA ASN A 129 7.14 -14.02 12.63
C ASN A 129 5.95 -14.84 12.16
N LEU A 130 5.20 -14.31 11.19
CA LEU A 130 4.09 -14.99 10.53
C LEU A 130 4.40 -15.15 9.04
N SER A 131 4.32 -16.39 8.57
CA SER A 131 4.36 -16.75 7.14
C SER A 131 3.03 -17.43 6.82
N ASP A 132 2.34 -16.93 5.82
CA ASP A 132 1.02 -17.40 5.38
C ASP A 132 1.01 -17.61 3.86
N ASP A 133 0.63 -18.79 3.38
CA ASP A 133 0.57 -19.08 1.94
C ASP A 133 -0.81 -18.69 1.36
N SER A 134 -1.92 -19.21 1.92
CA SER A 134 -3.22 -18.84 1.37
C SER A 134 -4.45 -18.90 2.29
N ASN A 135 -5.21 -17.80 2.40
CA ASN A 135 -6.54 -17.85 3.02
C ASN A 135 -7.66 -17.16 2.22
N HIS A 136 -8.91 -17.46 2.58
CA HIS A 136 -9.99 -16.56 2.17
C HIS A 136 -9.99 -15.28 3.02
N ASN A 137 -9.71 -15.37 4.31
CA ASN A 137 -9.61 -14.18 5.16
C ASN A 137 -8.50 -14.37 6.18
N LEU A 138 -7.54 -13.46 6.18
CA LEU A 138 -6.49 -13.35 7.19
C LEU A 138 -6.68 -12.04 7.96
N THR A 139 -6.68 -12.11 9.29
CA THR A 139 -6.68 -10.97 10.20
C THR A 139 -5.52 -11.08 11.17
N VAL A 140 -4.68 -10.05 11.22
CA VAL A 140 -3.49 -9.97 12.08
C VAL A 140 -3.57 -8.68 12.90
N ASP A 141 -3.64 -8.78 14.23
CA ASP A 141 -3.64 -7.58 15.09
C ASP A 141 -2.22 -7.01 15.22
N SER A 142 -1.22 -7.84 15.48
CA SER A 142 0.17 -7.40 15.61
C SER A 142 1.18 -8.42 15.10
N SER A 143 2.17 -7.94 14.32
CA SER A 143 3.32 -8.75 13.93
C SER A 143 4.63 -7.96 13.84
N ASN A 144 5.77 -8.57 14.15
CA ASN A 144 7.05 -7.93 13.81
C ASN A 144 7.41 -8.18 12.34
N ASN A 145 7.22 -9.41 11.86
CA ASN A 145 7.41 -9.75 10.46
C ASN A 145 6.22 -10.56 9.97
N LEU A 146 5.57 -10.07 8.92
CA LEU A 146 4.50 -10.76 8.20
C LEU A 146 4.94 -10.96 6.75
N THR A 147 4.83 -12.20 6.29
CA THR A 147 4.93 -12.56 4.87
C THR A 147 3.64 -13.28 4.50
N ASP A 148 2.95 -12.78 3.49
CA ASP A 148 1.67 -13.28 3.00
C ASP A 148 1.73 -13.50 1.50
N ASP A 149 1.46 -14.72 1.03
CA ASP A 149 1.49 -15.01 -0.40
C ASP A 149 0.14 -14.66 -1.06
N SER A 150 -1.00 -15.14 -0.52
CA SER A 150 -2.30 -14.79 -1.12
C SER A 150 -3.56 -14.89 -0.27
N ASN A 151 -4.41 -13.85 -0.30
CA ASN A 151 -5.76 -13.92 0.26
C ASN A 151 -6.85 -13.27 -0.58
N LEU A 152 -8.10 -13.67 -0.32
CA LEU A 152 -9.24 -12.85 -0.76
C LEU A 152 -9.35 -11.56 0.06
N ASN A 153 -9.14 -11.62 1.38
CA ASN A 153 -9.08 -10.42 2.22
C ASN A 153 -7.98 -10.55 3.28
N LEU A 154 -7.07 -9.60 3.32
CA LEU A 154 -6.07 -9.45 4.37
C LEU A 154 -6.29 -8.15 5.14
N THR A 155 -6.35 -8.23 6.46
CA THR A 155 -6.39 -7.08 7.36
C THR A 155 -5.27 -7.17 8.38
N VAL A 156 -4.45 -6.12 8.47
CA VAL A 156 -3.33 -6.02 9.39
C VAL A 156 -3.48 -4.71 10.17
N ASP A 157 -3.52 -4.77 11.50
CA ASP A 157 -3.52 -3.56 12.33
C ASP A 157 -2.06 -3.05 12.44
N LEU A 158 -1.18 -3.76 13.15
CA LEU A 158 0.21 -3.34 13.33
C LEU A 158 1.23 -4.31 12.72
N SER A 159 2.17 -3.79 11.94
CA SER A 159 3.35 -4.54 11.47
C SER A 159 4.65 -3.73 11.53
N ASP A 160 5.76 -4.35 11.94
CA ASP A 160 7.08 -3.73 11.73
C ASP A 160 7.54 -3.92 10.27
N ASN A 161 7.44 -5.13 9.74
CA ASN A 161 7.71 -5.40 8.33
C ASN A 161 6.60 -6.30 7.77
N LYS A 162 5.98 -5.86 6.68
CA LYS A 162 5.00 -6.64 5.93
C LYS A 162 5.48 -6.80 4.49
N THR A 163 5.44 -8.02 4.00
CA THR A 163 5.60 -8.37 2.59
C THR A 163 4.36 -9.13 2.14
N ASP A 164 3.83 -8.73 1.01
CA ASP A 164 2.59 -9.25 0.42
C ASP A 164 2.79 -9.52 -1.06
N ASP A 165 2.41 -10.71 -1.52
CA ASP A 165 2.47 -11.02 -2.94
C ASP A 165 1.13 -10.69 -3.63
N SER A 166 -0.02 -11.21 -3.17
CA SER A 166 -1.28 -10.82 -3.81
C SER A 166 -2.57 -11.00 -3.02
N ASN A 167 -3.36 -9.93 -2.91
CA ASN A 167 -4.72 -9.98 -2.35
C ASN A 167 -5.80 -9.40 -3.26
N HIS A 168 -7.05 -9.85 -3.05
CA HIS A 168 -8.19 -9.12 -3.63
C HIS A 168 -8.51 -7.84 -2.83
N HIS A 169 -8.36 -7.87 -1.51
CA HIS A 169 -8.41 -6.67 -0.67
C HIS A 169 -7.34 -6.77 0.41
N LEU A 170 -6.48 -5.75 0.49
CA LEU A 170 -5.53 -5.58 1.57
C LEU A 170 -5.83 -4.28 2.31
N THR A 171 -5.88 -4.36 3.64
CA THR A 171 -6.00 -3.20 4.53
C THR A 171 -4.91 -3.26 5.59
N VAL A 172 -4.14 -2.17 5.73
CA VAL A 172 -3.06 -2.03 6.71
C VAL A 172 -3.27 -0.73 7.49
N ASP A 173 -3.41 -0.82 8.82
CA ASP A 173 -3.53 0.39 9.66
C ASP A 173 -2.16 1.04 9.84
N PHE A 174 -1.17 0.29 10.32
CA PHE A 174 0.19 0.80 10.46
C PHE A 174 1.26 -0.22 10.03
N SER A 175 2.21 0.25 9.24
CA SER A 175 3.45 -0.48 8.97
C SER A 175 4.71 0.39 9.06
N ASN A 176 5.77 -0.13 9.66
CA ASN A 176 7.09 0.51 9.53
C ASN A 176 7.66 0.32 8.11
N ASN A 177 7.54 -0.88 7.53
CA ASN A 177 7.89 -1.13 6.13
C ASN A 177 6.86 -2.06 5.51
N LEU A 178 6.18 -1.57 4.47
CA LEU A 178 5.24 -2.32 3.67
C LEU A 178 5.80 -2.48 2.25
N THR A 179 5.89 -3.72 1.79
CA THR A 179 6.13 -4.08 0.40
C THR A 179 4.97 -4.91 -0.10
N ASP A 180 4.38 -4.49 -1.20
CA ASP A 180 3.24 -5.14 -1.84
C ASP A 180 3.49 -5.32 -3.34
N ASP A 181 3.21 -6.50 -3.88
CA ASP A 181 3.40 -6.82 -5.30
C ASP A 181 2.11 -6.58 -6.11
N SER A 182 0.96 -7.12 -5.67
CA SER A 182 -0.29 -6.82 -6.39
C SER A 182 -1.62 -7.07 -5.67
N ASN A 183 -2.49 -6.05 -5.67
CA ASN A 183 -3.87 -6.18 -5.21
C ASN A 183 -4.94 -5.68 -6.20
N HIS A 184 -6.17 -6.10 -5.94
CA HIS A 184 -7.30 -5.38 -6.53
C HIS A 184 -7.63 -4.10 -5.75
N ASN A 185 -7.47 -4.09 -4.43
CA ASN A 185 -7.57 -2.87 -3.63
C ASN A 185 -6.60 -2.92 -2.46
N LEU A 186 -5.74 -1.91 -2.34
CA LEU A 186 -4.88 -1.67 -1.19
C LEU A 186 -5.31 -0.40 -0.49
N THR A 187 -5.46 -0.48 0.84
CA THR A 187 -5.68 0.68 1.70
C THR A 187 -4.66 0.68 2.82
N VAL A 188 -3.90 1.77 2.94
CA VAL A 188 -2.86 1.96 3.96
C VAL A 188 -3.17 3.26 4.71
N ASP A 189 -3.43 3.16 6.03
CA ASP A 189 -3.64 4.36 6.85
C ASP A 189 -2.30 5.04 7.13
N SER A 190 -1.29 4.30 7.60
CA SER A 190 0.02 4.88 7.89
C SER A 190 1.18 3.95 7.55
N SER A 191 2.20 4.49 6.87
CA SER A 191 3.46 3.79 6.65
C SER A 191 4.69 4.69 6.82
N ASN A 192 5.80 4.12 7.32
CA ASN A 192 7.08 4.82 7.26
C ASN A 192 7.75 4.64 5.89
N ASN A 193 7.71 3.45 5.33
CA ASN A 193 8.09 3.20 3.94
C ASN A 193 7.06 2.28 3.30
N LEU A 194 6.54 2.69 2.15
CA LEU A 194 5.64 1.92 1.30
C LEU A 194 6.29 1.73 -0.07
N THR A 195 6.29 0.49 -0.55
CA THR A 195 6.61 0.13 -1.93
C THR A 195 5.48 -0.73 -2.45
N ASP A 196 4.84 -0.30 -3.53
CA ASP A 196 3.76 -1.01 -4.23
C ASP A 196 4.15 -1.19 -5.70
N ASP A 197 4.03 -2.42 -6.24
CA ASP A 197 4.30 -2.68 -7.67
C ASP A 197 3.03 -2.45 -8.50
N SER A 198 1.90 -3.09 -8.15
CA SER A 198 0.68 -2.86 -8.91
C SER A 198 -0.68 -3.17 -8.26
N ASP A 199 -1.54 -2.16 -8.19
CA ASP A 199 -2.94 -2.31 -7.83
C ASP A 199 -3.95 -1.83 -8.87
N HIS A 200 -5.18 -2.33 -8.73
CA HIS A 200 -6.29 -1.64 -9.38
C HIS A 200 -6.67 -0.33 -8.65
N ASN A 201 -6.65 -0.31 -7.32
CA ASN A 201 -6.84 0.91 -6.55
C ASN A 201 -5.93 0.91 -5.32
N LEU A 202 -5.06 1.91 -5.22
CA LEU A 202 -4.23 2.18 -4.06
C LEU A 202 -4.71 3.47 -3.37
N THR A 203 -4.99 3.38 -2.07
CA THR A 203 -5.31 4.54 -1.22
C THR A 203 -4.36 4.58 -0.02
N VAL A 204 -3.68 5.71 0.14
CA VAL A 204 -2.70 5.94 1.22
C VAL A 204 -3.07 7.23 1.95
N ASP A 205 -3.33 7.16 3.26
CA ASP A 205 -3.58 8.38 4.06
C ASP A 205 -2.25 9.06 4.43
N PHE A 206 -1.30 8.32 5.01
CA PHE A 206 0.01 8.86 5.35
C PHE A 206 1.17 7.95 4.95
N SER A 207 2.17 8.52 4.28
CA SER A 207 3.49 7.88 4.12
C SER A 207 4.66 8.84 4.30
N ASN A 208 5.73 8.39 4.96
CA ASN A 208 6.99 9.13 4.96
C ASN A 208 7.75 8.98 3.62
N ASN A 209 7.84 7.76 3.08
CA ASN A 209 8.42 7.52 1.75
C ASN A 209 7.54 6.51 1.03
N MET A 210 7.09 6.88 -0.15
CA MET A 210 6.23 6.06 -0.98
C MET A 210 6.85 5.93 -2.36
N THR A 211 6.87 4.70 -2.88
CA THR A 211 7.24 4.37 -4.25
C THR A 211 6.15 3.48 -4.81
N ASP A 212 5.61 3.88 -5.95
CA ASP A 212 4.53 3.20 -6.65
C ASP A 212 4.92 2.98 -8.12
N ASP A 213 4.87 1.74 -8.59
CA ASP A 213 5.23 1.42 -9.98
C ASP A 213 4.00 1.60 -10.92
N SER A 214 2.85 1.00 -10.61
CA SER A 214 1.66 1.21 -11.45
C SER A 214 0.27 0.89 -10.88
N ASN A 215 -0.65 1.84 -10.96
CA ASN A 215 -2.07 1.65 -10.61
C ASN A 215 -3.08 2.10 -11.66
N HIS A 216 -4.30 1.55 -11.55
CA HIS A 216 -5.44 2.17 -12.24
C HIS A 216 -5.92 3.43 -11.51
N HIS A 217 -5.94 3.45 -10.18
CA HIS A 217 -6.16 4.67 -9.40
C HIS A 217 -5.23 4.70 -8.19
N LEU A 218 -4.44 5.77 -8.07
CA LEU A 218 -3.67 6.08 -6.88
C LEU A 218 -4.23 7.35 -6.22
N THR A 219 -4.54 7.27 -4.93
CA THR A 219 -4.91 8.41 -4.09
C THR A 219 -4.00 8.48 -2.87
N VAL A 220 -3.34 9.62 -2.68
CA VAL A 220 -2.45 9.90 -1.55
C VAL A 220 -2.89 11.17 -0.83
N ASP A 221 -3.24 11.10 0.45
CA ASP A 221 -3.57 12.29 1.25
C ASP A 221 -2.28 13.04 1.63
N PHE A 222 -1.33 12.37 2.28
CA PHE A 222 -0.05 12.98 2.62
C PHE A 222 1.15 12.08 2.34
N SER A 223 2.16 12.64 1.67
CA SER A 223 3.50 12.05 1.59
C SER A 223 4.63 13.03 1.87
N ASN A 224 5.67 12.61 2.59
CA ASN A 224 6.90 13.43 2.64
C ASN A 224 7.68 13.30 1.32
N ASN A 225 7.83 12.08 0.80
CA ASN A 225 8.40 11.85 -0.54
C ASN A 225 7.53 10.81 -1.25
N LEU A 226 7.08 11.16 -2.45
CA LEU A 226 6.32 10.30 -3.36
C LEU A 226 7.06 10.21 -4.69
N ILE A 227 7.31 8.98 -5.11
CA ILE A 227 7.80 8.63 -6.45
C ILE A 227 6.72 7.74 -7.07
N ASP A 228 6.19 8.17 -8.20
CA ASP A 228 5.16 7.45 -8.95
C ASP A 228 5.63 7.25 -10.40
N ASP A 229 5.64 6.00 -10.86
CA ASP A 229 6.05 5.68 -12.23
C ASP A 229 4.87 5.82 -13.21
N SER A 230 3.73 5.16 -12.96
CA SER A 230 2.59 5.29 -13.87
C SER A 230 1.18 4.94 -13.37
N ASN A 231 0.23 5.87 -13.51
CA ASN A 231 -1.19 5.60 -13.26
C ASN A 231 -2.15 6.01 -14.37
N HIS A 232 -3.35 5.41 -14.35
CA HIS A 232 -4.46 6.01 -15.11
C HIS A 232 -4.95 7.30 -14.44
N ASN A 233 -5.08 7.30 -13.11
CA ASN A 233 -5.42 8.49 -12.35
C ASN A 233 -4.57 8.54 -11.09
N LEU A 234 -3.81 9.63 -10.91
CA LEU A 234 -3.12 9.96 -9.67
C LEU A 234 -3.74 11.22 -9.05
N THR A 235 -4.10 11.14 -7.77
CA THR A 235 -4.53 12.27 -6.96
C THR A 235 -3.66 12.38 -5.71
N VAL A 236 -3.04 13.53 -5.51
CA VAL A 236 -2.20 13.83 -4.34
C VAL A 236 -2.73 15.09 -3.67
N ASP A 237 -3.16 15.00 -2.42
CA ASP A 237 -3.56 16.19 -1.66
C ASP A 237 -2.31 16.98 -1.24
N SER A 238 -1.39 16.35 -0.52
CA SER A 238 -0.19 17.04 -0.02
C SER A 238 1.09 16.23 -0.19
N SER A 239 2.15 16.86 -0.71
CA SER A 239 3.49 16.30 -0.73
C SER A 239 4.60 17.32 -0.46
N ASN A 240 5.71 16.92 0.18
CA ASN A 240 6.90 17.79 0.18
C ASN A 240 7.70 17.62 -1.11
N ASN A 241 7.90 16.38 -1.56
CA ASN A 241 8.54 16.09 -2.84
C ASN A 241 7.71 15.06 -3.58
N LEU A 242 7.28 15.42 -4.78
CA LEU A 242 6.60 14.55 -5.74
C LEU A 242 7.46 14.45 -7.00
N THR A 243 7.75 13.21 -7.40
CA THR A 243 8.30 12.89 -8.73
C THR A 243 7.30 11.96 -9.40
N ASP A 244 6.82 12.36 -10.56
CA ASP A 244 5.82 11.63 -11.35
C ASP A 244 6.34 11.43 -12.77
N ASP A 245 6.37 10.18 -13.24
CA ASP A 245 6.82 9.87 -14.59
C ASP A 245 5.65 9.95 -15.61
N SER A 246 4.55 9.22 -15.40
CA SER A 246 3.44 9.31 -16.36
C SER A 246 2.03 8.94 -15.93
N ASN A 247 1.05 9.81 -16.21
CA ASN A 247 -0.37 9.49 -16.02
C ASN A 247 -1.29 9.89 -17.18
N LEU A 248 -2.48 9.27 -17.23
CA LEU A 248 -3.56 9.87 -18.01
C LEU A 248 -4.07 11.15 -17.32
N ASN A 249 -4.33 11.12 -16.02
CA ASN A 249 -4.72 12.32 -15.28
C ASN A 249 -3.96 12.39 -13.95
N LEU A 250 -3.27 13.50 -13.72
CA LEU A 250 -2.63 13.85 -12.46
C LEU A 250 -3.28 15.11 -11.88
N THR A 251 -3.73 15.02 -10.62
CA THR A 251 -4.19 16.16 -9.82
C THR A 251 -3.38 16.28 -8.54
N VAL A 252 -2.83 17.47 -8.29
CA VAL A 252 -2.05 17.78 -7.09
C VAL A 252 -2.59 19.04 -6.43
N ASP A 253 -3.02 18.95 -5.17
CA ASP A 253 -3.52 20.13 -4.43
C ASP A 253 -2.34 20.98 -3.93
N SER A 254 -1.38 20.38 -3.21
CA SER A 254 -0.21 21.09 -2.72
C SER A 254 1.09 20.29 -2.81
N SER A 255 2.14 20.93 -3.32
CA SER A 255 3.51 20.39 -3.30
C SER A 255 4.58 21.43 -2.96
N ASP A 256 5.60 21.06 -2.18
CA ASP A 256 6.80 21.92 -2.05
C ASP A 256 7.68 21.82 -3.30
N ASN A 257 7.95 20.61 -3.79
CA ASN A 257 8.65 20.40 -5.05
C ASN A 257 7.93 19.30 -5.83
N LYS A 258 7.54 19.62 -7.07
CA LYS A 258 6.96 18.67 -8.01
C LYS A 258 7.83 18.61 -9.27
N THR A 259 8.20 17.40 -9.65
CA THR A 259 8.78 17.08 -10.96
C THR A 259 7.81 16.16 -11.68
N ASP A 260 7.50 16.50 -12.93
CA ASP A 260 6.60 15.75 -13.81
C ASP A 260 7.28 15.49 -15.15
N ASP A 261 7.23 14.26 -15.65
CA ASP A 261 7.71 13.96 -17.01
C ASP A 261 6.56 14.04 -18.02
N SER A 262 5.49 13.23 -17.89
CA SER A 262 4.41 13.31 -18.87
C SER A 262 2.99 12.92 -18.48
N ASN A 263 2.02 13.80 -18.73
CA ASN A 263 0.60 13.50 -18.55
C ASN A 263 -0.30 13.86 -19.75
N HIS A 264 -1.47 13.22 -19.83
CA HIS A 264 -2.52 13.73 -20.71
C HIS A 264 -3.23 14.95 -20.10
N HIS A 265 -3.50 14.93 -18.79
CA HIS A 265 -3.95 16.10 -18.06
C HIS A 265 -3.20 16.22 -16.74
N LEU A 266 -2.56 17.35 -16.52
CA LEU A 266 -1.99 17.73 -15.23
C LEU A 266 -2.72 18.97 -14.69
N THR A 267 -3.18 18.89 -13.45
CA THR A 267 -3.73 20.02 -12.69
C THR A 267 -2.98 20.16 -11.37
N VAL A 268 -2.47 21.35 -11.08
CA VAL A 268 -1.77 21.69 -9.85
C VAL A 268 -2.40 22.94 -9.24
N ASP A 269 -2.95 22.85 -8.02
CA ASP A 269 -3.47 24.04 -7.33
C ASP A 269 -2.28 24.88 -6.81
N PHE A 270 -1.42 24.30 -5.97
CA PHE A 270 -0.25 24.99 -5.44
C PHE A 270 1.06 24.20 -5.57
N SER A 271 2.11 24.89 -6.03
CA SER A 271 3.48 24.38 -5.93
C SER A 271 4.51 25.45 -5.60
N ASN A 272 5.42 25.18 -4.65
CA ASN A 272 6.56 26.08 -4.45
C ASN A 272 7.53 26.00 -5.65
N ASN A 273 7.87 24.80 -6.13
CA ASN A 273 8.66 24.61 -7.35
C ASN A 273 8.04 23.50 -8.19
N LEU A 274 7.58 23.84 -9.39
CA LEU A 274 7.06 22.93 -10.38
C LEU A 274 8.00 22.88 -11.59
N SER A 275 8.47 21.68 -11.93
CA SER A 275 9.15 21.36 -13.18
C SER A 275 8.30 20.36 -13.94
N ASP A 276 7.96 20.68 -15.18
CA ASP A 276 7.10 19.88 -16.05
C ASP A 276 7.74 19.71 -17.42
N ASP A 277 7.90 18.47 -17.90
CA ASP A 277 8.48 18.21 -19.23
C ASP A 277 7.38 18.25 -20.32
N SER A 278 6.35 17.40 -20.24
CA SER A 278 5.34 17.39 -21.30
C SER A 278 3.91 16.97 -20.96
N ASN A 279 2.92 17.82 -21.26
CA ASN A 279 1.51 17.42 -21.21
C ASN A 279 0.67 17.74 -22.45
N HIS A 280 -0.49 17.07 -22.58
CA HIS A 280 -1.51 17.61 -23.49
C HIS A 280 -2.17 18.85 -22.88
N ASN A 281 -2.54 18.80 -21.60
CA ASN A 281 -3.12 19.95 -20.91
C ASN A 281 -2.48 20.09 -19.53
N LEU A 282 -1.88 21.25 -19.28
CA LEU A 282 -1.38 21.65 -17.97
C LEU A 282 -2.15 22.87 -17.46
N ILE A 283 -2.67 22.75 -16.24
CA ILE A 283 -3.33 23.84 -15.50
C ILE A 283 -2.60 24.02 -14.17
N VAL A 284 -2.17 25.25 -13.90
CA VAL A 284 -1.50 25.63 -12.65
C VAL A 284 -2.19 26.85 -12.05
N ASP A 285 -2.78 26.72 -10.87
CA ASP A 285 -3.44 27.86 -10.21
C ASP A 285 -2.39 28.77 -9.56
N SER A 286 -1.41 28.23 -8.86
CA SER A 286 -0.37 29.02 -8.20
C SER A 286 0.98 28.32 -8.12
N SER A 287 2.03 29.05 -8.50
CA SER A 287 3.41 28.60 -8.24
C SER A 287 4.39 29.72 -7.89
N ASN A 288 5.42 29.43 -7.09
CA ASN A 288 6.52 30.39 -6.93
C ASN A 288 7.50 30.28 -8.11
N ASN A 289 7.90 29.06 -8.48
CA ASN A 289 8.72 28.83 -9.67
C ASN A 289 8.07 27.73 -10.50
N LEU A 290 7.79 28.06 -11.75
CA LEU A 290 7.31 27.13 -12.78
C LEU A 290 8.34 27.07 -13.91
N THR A 291 8.78 25.87 -14.24
CA THR A 291 9.51 25.56 -15.48
C THR A 291 8.69 24.54 -16.25
N ASP A 292 8.41 24.86 -17.50
CA ASP A 292 7.59 24.05 -18.39
C ASP A 292 8.31 23.89 -19.74
N ASP A 293 8.51 22.65 -20.19
CA ASP A 293 9.17 22.40 -21.48
C ASP A 293 8.14 22.35 -22.63
N SER A 294 7.08 21.53 -22.56
CA SER A 294 6.12 21.50 -23.66
C SER A 294 4.67 21.05 -23.40
N ASN A 295 3.69 21.80 -23.91
CA ASN A 295 2.29 21.37 -23.91
C ASN A 295 1.50 21.67 -25.18
N LEU A 296 0.37 20.95 -25.35
CA LEU A 296 -0.66 21.40 -26.29
C LEU A 296 -1.40 22.62 -25.71
N ASN A 297 -1.81 22.61 -24.45
CA ASN A 297 -2.37 23.80 -23.79
C ASN A 297 -1.80 23.95 -22.38
N LEU A 298 -1.28 25.14 -22.08
CA LEU A 298 -0.86 25.54 -20.75
C LEU A 298 -1.66 26.76 -20.28
N THR A 299 -2.28 26.63 -19.11
CA THR A 299 -2.94 27.73 -18.40
C THR A 299 -2.32 27.92 -17.02
N VAL A 300 -1.91 29.15 -16.71
CA VAL A 300 -1.33 29.51 -15.42
C VAL A 300 -2.07 30.72 -14.86
N ASP A 301 -2.67 30.59 -13.67
CA ASP A 301 -3.37 31.71 -13.03
C ASP A 301 -2.36 32.67 -12.37
N SER A 302 -1.47 32.17 -11.50
CA SER A 302 -0.45 33.00 -10.87
C SER A 302 0.92 32.31 -10.78
N SER A 303 1.98 33.05 -11.13
CA SER A 303 3.36 32.63 -10.89
C SER A 303 4.29 33.77 -10.46
N ASP A 304 5.24 33.50 -9.56
CA ASP A 304 6.33 34.45 -9.30
C ASP A 304 7.37 34.44 -10.42
N ASN A 305 7.88 33.27 -10.78
CA ASN A 305 8.76 33.09 -11.93
C ASN A 305 8.26 31.94 -12.78
N LYS A 306 8.00 32.21 -14.06
CA LYS A 306 7.66 31.21 -15.06
C LYS A 306 8.68 31.23 -16.17
N THR A 307 9.19 30.06 -16.49
CA THR A 307 9.97 29.77 -17.69
C THR A 307 9.20 28.76 -18.53
N ASP A 308 9.06 29.03 -19.81
CA ASP A 308 8.28 28.25 -20.75
C ASP A 308 9.09 28.06 -22.04
N ASP A 309 9.27 26.83 -22.50
CA ASP A 309 9.95 26.55 -23.78
C ASP A 309 8.96 26.50 -24.94
N SER A 310 7.98 25.58 -24.94
CA SER A 310 7.07 25.51 -26.09
C SER A 310 5.63 25.00 -25.90
N ASN A 311 4.63 25.79 -26.31
CA ASN A 311 3.23 25.37 -26.32
C ASN A 311 2.48 25.66 -27.63
N HIS A 312 1.38 24.93 -27.90
CA HIS A 312 0.43 25.43 -28.92
C HIS A 312 -0.39 26.60 -28.39
N HIS A 313 -0.82 26.56 -27.13
CA HIS A 313 -1.51 27.68 -26.49
C HIS A 313 -0.97 27.86 -25.09
N LEU A 314 -0.38 29.01 -24.82
CA LEU A 314 -0.02 29.45 -23.49
C LEU A 314 -0.92 30.61 -23.07
N THR A 315 -1.58 30.46 -21.91
CA THR A 315 -2.36 31.51 -21.24
C THR A 315 -1.82 31.74 -19.84
N VAL A 316 -1.51 32.99 -19.50
CA VAL A 316 -1.04 33.39 -18.16
C VAL A 316 -1.88 34.56 -17.67
N ASP A 317 -2.53 34.45 -16.51
CA ASP A 317 -3.26 35.58 -15.93
C ASP A 317 -2.28 36.54 -15.24
N PHE A 318 -1.47 36.05 -14.31
CA PHE A 318 -0.46 36.85 -13.64
C PHE A 318 0.92 36.19 -13.57
N SER A 319 1.96 36.98 -13.88
CA SER A 319 3.35 36.62 -13.57
C SER A 319 4.19 37.79 -13.06
N ASN A 320 5.08 37.54 -12.08
CA ASN A 320 6.11 38.53 -11.76
C ASN A 320 7.22 38.53 -12.84
N ASN A 321 7.74 37.37 -13.22
CA ASN A 321 8.66 37.24 -14.34
C ASN A 321 8.22 36.09 -15.22
N LEU A 322 7.93 36.36 -16.48
CA LEU A 322 7.65 35.37 -17.52
C LEU A 322 8.75 35.43 -18.58
N THR A 323 9.37 34.28 -18.81
CA THR A 323 10.25 34.03 -19.95
C THR A 323 9.60 32.95 -20.81
N ASP A 324 9.37 33.27 -22.07
CA ASP A 324 8.71 32.43 -23.06
C ASP A 324 9.62 32.29 -24.30
N ASP A 325 9.88 31.07 -24.76
CA ASP A 325 10.66 30.83 -25.99
C ASP A 325 9.74 30.74 -27.21
N SER A 326 8.82 29.78 -27.27
CA SER A 326 8.00 29.62 -28.48
C SER A 326 6.59 29.05 -28.36
N ASN A 327 5.59 29.77 -28.87
CA ASN A 327 4.21 29.29 -28.96
C ASN A 327 3.51 29.59 -30.29
N LEU A 328 2.46 28.80 -30.58
CA LEU A 328 1.50 29.21 -31.60
C LEU A 328 0.66 30.40 -31.09
N ASN A 329 0.19 30.38 -29.85
CA ASN A 329 -0.50 31.53 -29.26
C ASN A 329 -0.05 31.74 -27.81
N LEU A 330 0.48 32.93 -27.52
CA LEU A 330 0.72 33.44 -26.17
C LEU A 330 -0.32 34.50 -25.83
N THR A 331 -1.02 34.31 -24.72
CA THR A 331 -1.90 35.30 -24.10
C THR A 331 -1.50 35.55 -22.67
N VAL A 332 -1.25 36.79 -22.30
CA VAL A 332 -0.84 37.20 -20.97
C VAL A 332 -1.66 38.41 -20.54
N ASP A 333 -2.35 38.33 -19.41
CA ASP A 333 -3.13 39.46 -18.88
C ASP A 333 -2.21 40.46 -18.17
N SER A 334 -1.44 40.00 -17.20
CA SER A 334 -0.60 40.88 -16.38
C SER A 334 0.78 40.31 -16.12
N SER A 335 1.82 41.10 -16.39
CA SER A 335 3.21 40.75 -16.08
C SER A 335 4.01 41.92 -15.50
N ASN A 336 4.96 41.65 -14.59
CA ASN A 336 5.97 42.65 -14.24
C ASN A 336 7.07 42.68 -15.31
N ASN A 337 7.63 41.53 -15.66
CA ASN A 337 8.57 41.40 -16.77
C ASN A 337 8.13 40.25 -17.66
N LEU A 338 7.87 40.54 -18.93
CA LEU A 338 7.69 39.54 -19.98
C LEU A 338 8.88 39.61 -20.94
N THR A 339 9.53 38.46 -21.15
CA THR A 339 10.50 38.23 -22.21
C THR A 339 9.97 37.13 -23.11
N ASP A 340 9.74 37.45 -24.38
CA ASP A 340 9.21 36.55 -25.40
C ASP A 340 10.18 36.47 -26.59
N ASP A 341 10.58 35.26 -27.02
CA ASP A 341 11.42 35.06 -28.21
C ASP A 341 10.57 34.96 -29.50
N SER A 342 9.63 34.00 -29.57
CA SER A 342 8.90 33.76 -30.82
C SER A 342 7.50 33.16 -30.72
N ASN A 343 6.47 33.93 -31.09
CA ASN A 343 5.10 33.44 -31.23
C ASN A 343 4.48 33.69 -32.62
N HIS A 344 3.49 32.86 -32.99
CA HIS A 344 2.62 33.23 -34.13
C HIS A 344 1.68 34.38 -33.72
N ASN A 345 1.08 34.31 -32.54
CA ASN A 345 0.29 35.40 -31.98
C ASN A 345 0.71 35.65 -30.52
N LEU A 346 1.13 36.89 -30.20
CA LEU A 346 1.25 37.39 -28.83
C LEU A 346 0.15 38.41 -28.54
N THR A 347 -0.57 38.22 -27.44
CA THR A 347 -1.47 39.19 -26.83
C THR A 347 -1.07 39.47 -25.38
N GLU A 348 -0.68 40.70 -25.08
CA GLU A 348 -0.36 41.20 -23.74
C GLU A 348 -1.32 42.34 -23.35
N ASP A 349 -2.02 42.24 -22.21
CA ASP A 349 -2.85 43.36 -21.73
C ASP A 349 -2.01 44.39 -20.96
N SER A 350 -1.22 43.96 -19.95
CA SER A 350 -0.43 44.87 -19.14
C SER A 350 0.93 44.36 -18.67
N SER A 351 2.00 45.11 -19.01
CA SER A 351 3.35 44.85 -18.51
C SER A 351 4.09 46.07 -17.95
N ASN A 352 4.99 45.87 -16.98
CA ASN A 352 5.98 46.89 -16.64
C ASN A 352 7.14 46.91 -17.65
N ASN A 353 7.67 45.75 -18.02
CA ASN A 353 8.67 45.62 -19.07
C ASN A 353 8.27 44.47 -20.00
N LEU A 354 8.20 44.75 -21.31
CA LEU A 354 8.02 43.76 -22.36
C LEU A 354 9.24 43.78 -23.28
N THR A 355 9.91 42.64 -23.40
CA THR A 355 10.92 42.36 -24.42
C THR A 355 10.36 41.30 -25.36
N ASP A 356 10.28 41.62 -26.64
CA ASP A 356 9.74 40.74 -27.68
C ASP A 356 10.70 40.69 -28.89
N ASP A 357 11.13 39.50 -29.29
CA ASP A 357 12.03 39.32 -30.44
C ASP A 357 11.26 39.13 -31.75
N SER A 358 10.35 38.14 -31.86
CA SER A 358 9.73 37.81 -33.14
C SER A 358 8.31 37.24 -33.10
N ASN A 359 7.33 38.12 -33.36
CA ASN A 359 5.92 37.74 -33.48
C ASN A 359 5.31 37.96 -34.88
N HIS A 360 4.48 37.03 -35.36
CA HIS A 360 3.72 37.27 -36.61
C HIS A 360 2.60 38.30 -36.41
N ASN A 361 1.83 38.15 -35.32
CA ASN A 361 0.89 39.15 -34.85
C ASN A 361 1.20 39.50 -33.39
N LEU A 362 1.37 40.79 -33.12
CA LEU A 362 1.60 41.33 -31.79
C LEU A 362 0.48 42.30 -31.41
N THR A 363 -0.16 42.06 -30.26
CA THR A 363 -1.12 42.97 -29.65
C THR A 363 -0.68 43.27 -28.22
N VAL A 364 -0.45 44.55 -27.91
CA VAL A 364 -0.07 45.01 -26.57
C VAL A 364 -0.97 46.19 -26.21
N ASP A 365 -1.79 46.11 -25.15
CA ASP A 365 -2.65 47.24 -24.73
C ASP A 365 -1.84 48.26 -23.93
N SER A 366 -1.10 47.80 -22.91
CA SER A 366 -0.28 48.67 -22.07
C SER A 366 1.07 48.07 -21.70
N SER A 367 2.13 48.87 -21.89
CA SER A 367 3.47 48.54 -21.38
C SER A 367 4.22 49.81 -20.98
N ASN A 368 4.85 49.82 -19.80
CA ASN A 368 5.67 50.96 -19.37
C ASN A 368 6.98 51.06 -20.17
N ASN A 369 7.62 49.91 -20.44
CA ASN A 369 8.81 49.82 -21.29
C ASN A 369 8.66 48.68 -22.30
N LEU A 370 8.61 49.03 -23.58
CA LEU A 370 8.54 48.08 -24.69
C LEU A 370 9.86 48.06 -25.46
N SER A 371 10.47 46.88 -25.58
CA SER A 371 11.67 46.62 -26.38
C SER A 371 11.36 45.56 -27.43
N MET A 372 11.45 45.92 -28.72
CA MET A 372 11.32 44.95 -29.82
C MET A 372 12.67 44.69 -30.51
N ILE A 373 13.07 43.43 -30.65
CA ILE A 373 14.26 43.02 -31.41
C ILE A 373 13.85 42.55 -32.81
N GLN A 374 13.43 43.51 -33.63
CA GLN A 374 12.86 43.20 -34.94
C GLN A 374 13.87 42.54 -35.90
N THR A 375 13.81 41.21 -36.06
CA THR A 375 14.55 40.48 -37.09
C THR A 375 13.81 40.57 -38.43
N PHE A 376 14.27 41.46 -39.32
CA PHE A 376 13.76 41.53 -40.70
C PHE A 376 14.08 40.24 -41.48
N ILE A 377 13.11 39.34 -41.66
CA ILE A 377 13.18 38.33 -42.72
C ILE A 377 12.80 39.02 -44.03
N LEU A 378 13.82 39.40 -44.82
CA LEU A 378 13.65 39.78 -46.22
C LEU A 378 13.13 38.56 -47.01
N GLN A 379 11.82 38.52 -47.30
CA GLN A 379 11.27 37.64 -48.34
C GLN A 379 11.44 38.23 -49.73
#